data_AF-A0A935PAP1-F1
#
_entry.id   AF-A0A935PAP1-F1
#
_cell.length_a   1.000
_cell.length_b   1.000
_cell.length_c   1.000
_cell.angle_alpha   90.00
_cell.angle_beta   90.00
_cell.angle_gamma   90.00
#
_symmetry.space_group_name_H-M   'P 1'
#
loop_
_entity.id
_entity.type
_entity.pdbx_description
1 polymer ?
#
loop_
_entity_poly.entity_id
_entity_poly.type
_entity_poly.pdbx_seq_one_letter_code
_entity_poly.pdbx_strand_id
1 'polypeptide(L)' 'MLYDNDDDKVQLNICLPRYYRGMLRIIAAERMVEDPDKVESAASVGAEIIREYLEAQDKEGNKERKEE' A
#
# COMPACT_ATOMS: atom_id res chain seq x y z
N MET A 1 24.55 -4.00 -16.92
CA MET A 1 23.11 -4.33 -16.85
C MET A 1 22.41 -3.04 -16.50
N LEU A 2 21.66 -2.48 -17.45
CA LEU A 2 20.76 -1.36 -17.19
C LEU A 2 19.58 -1.99 -16.46
N TYR A 3 19.45 -1.72 -15.17
CA TYR A 3 18.24 -2.04 -14.44
C TYR A 3 17.22 -0.99 -14.85
N ASP A 4 16.20 -1.40 -15.61
CA ASP A 4 15.06 -0.53 -15.85
C ASP A 4 14.37 -0.35 -14.49
N ASN A 5 14.09 0.89 -14.10
CA ASN A 5 13.53 1.24 -12.78
C ASN A 5 12.08 0.70 -12.57
N ASP A 6 11.60 -0.17 -13.44
CA ASP A 6 10.32 -0.88 -13.38
C ASP A 6 10.43 -2.36 -12.95
N ASP A 7 11.65 -2.89 -12.79
CA ASP A 7 11.91 -4.34 -12.65
C ASP A 7 11.59 -4.95 -11.26
N ASP A 8 11.30 -4.15 -10.22
CA ASP A 8 11.09 -4.68 -8.86
C ASP A 8 9.62 -4.74 -8.41
N LYS A 9 8.67 -4.78 -9.35
CA LYS A 9 7.24 -4.99 -9.01
C LYS A 9 6.97 -6.46 -8.70
N VAL A 10 6.94 -6.80 -7.41
CA VAL A 10 6.58 -8.14 -6.93
C VAL A 10 5.07 -8.23 -6.66
N GLN A 11 4.40 -9.22 -7.25
CA GLN A 11 3.02 -9.53 -6.92
C GLN A 11 2.96 -10.36 -5.62
N LEU A 12 2.26 -9.85 -4.61
CA LEU A 12 2.00 -10.56 -3.36
C LEU A 12 0.52 -10.96 -3.30
N ASN A 13 0.26 -12.24 -3.02
CA ASN A 13 -1.09 -12.73 -2.78
C ASN A 13 -1.32 -12.86 -1.27
N ILE A 14 -2.29 -12.09 -0.76
CA ILE A 14 -2.64 -12.10 0.67
C ILE A 14 -4.08 -12.58 0.88
N CYS A 15 -4.27 -13.40 1.90
CA CYS A 15 -5.58 -13.89 2.29
C CYS A 15 -6.19 -12.96 3.35
N LEU A 16 -7.23 -12.23 2.96
CA LEU A 16 -7.96 -11.34 3.86
C LEU A 16 -9.40 -11.82 4.08
N PRO A 17 -9.95 -11.68 5.30
CA PRO A 17 -11.37 -11.88 5.55
C PRO A 17 -12.24 -11.08 4.57
N ARG A 18 -13.44 -11.59 4.26
CA ARG A 18 -14.35 -11.00 3.28
C ARG A 18 -14.69 -9.54 3.60
N TYR A 19 -14.85 -9.22 4.88
CA TYR A 19 -15.12 -7.88 5.36
C TYR A 19 -14.05 -6.87 4.92
N TYR A 20 -12.76 -7.14 5.20
CA TYR A 20 -11.66 -6.26 4.82
C TYR A 20 -11.51 -6.13 3.29
N ARG A 21 -11.71 -7.21 2.54
CA ARG A 21 -11.73 -7.15 1.07
C ARG A 21 -12.86 -6.24 0.55
N GLY A 22 -14.01 -6.25 1.22
CA GLY A 22 -15.12 -5.36 0.91
C GLY A 22 -14.76 -3.90 1.17
N MET A 23 -14.17 -3.60 2.33
CA MET A 23 -13.74 -2.23 2.67
C MET A 23 -12.72 -1.67 1.68
N LEU A 24 -11.70 -2.44 1.30
CA LEU A 24 -10.70 -1.99 0.31
C LEU A 24 -11.34 -1.61 -1.04
N ARG A 25 -12.39 -2.32 -1.45
CA ARG A 25 -13.13 -2.01 -2.68
C ARG A 25 -13.99 -0.76 -2.55
N ILE A 26 -14.61 -0.55 -1.38
CA ILE A 26 -15.40 0.65 -1.12
C ILE A 26 -14.49 1.88 -1.16
N ILE A 27 -13.34 1.84 -0.47
CA ILE A 27 -12.37 2.93 -0.46
C ILE A 27 -11.86 3.23 -1.87
N ALA A 28 -11.53 2.19 -2.65
CA ALA A 28 -11.12 2.38 -4.04
C ALA A 28 -12.22 3.08 -4.87
N ALA A 29 -13.48 2.65 -4.72
CA ALA A 29 -14.60 3.27 -5.42
C ALA A 29 -14.84 4.73 -5.01
N GLU A 30 -14.77 5.04 -3.71
CA GLU A 30 -14.90 6.40 -3.18
C GLU A 30 -13.82 7.32 -3.77
N ARG A 31 -12.56 6.88 -3.78
CA ARG A 31 -11.44 7.65 -4.35
C ARG A 31 -11.59 7.89 -5.86
N MET A 32 -12.13 6.93 -6.61
CA MET A 32 -12.43 7.11 -8.03
C MET A 32 -13.59 8.09 -8.29
N VAL A 33 -14.52 8.22 -7.34
CA VAL A 33 -15.60 9.21 -7.43
C VAL A 33 -15.04 10.62 -7.15
N GLU A 34 -14.13 10.74 -6.19
CA GLU A 34 -13.50 12.02 -5.82
C GLU A 34 -12.50 12.50 -6.89
N ASP A 35 -11.73 11.59 -7.48
CA ASP A 35 -10.78 11.86 -8.56
C ASP A 35 -10.96 10.84 -9.70
N PRO A 36 -11.79 11.16 -10.71
CA PRO A 36 -12.09 10.26 -11.82
C PRO A 36 -10.88 9.90 -12.69
N ASP A 37 -9.82 10.72 -12.68
CA ASP A 37 -8.60 10.48 -13.46
C ASP A 37 -7.69 9.46 -12.77
N LYS A 38 -7.95 9.14 -11.49
CA LYS A 38 -7.17 8.18 -10.71
C LYS A 38 -7.79 6.79 -10.79
N VAL A 39 -7.08 5.84 -11.40
CA VAL A 39 -7.49 4.42 -11.40
C VAL A 39 -7.06 3.77 -10.10
N GLU A 40 -8.01 3.63 -9.16
CA GLU A 40 -7.80 2.95 -7.90
C GLU A 40 -8.41 1.54 -7.90
N SER A 41 -7.79 0.62 -7.16
CA SER A 41 -8.24 -0.74 -6.98
C SER A 41 -8.03 -1.17 -5.53
N ALA A 42 -8.68 -2.26 -5.12
CA ALA A 42 -8.42 -2.83 -3.80
C ALA A 42 -6.93 -3.22 -3.61
N ALA A 43 -6.21 -3.52 -4.69
CA ALA A 43 -4.79 -3.82 -4.65
C ALA A 43 -3.92 -2.57 -4.45
N SER A 44 -4.22 -1.47 -5.14
CA SER A 44 -3.48 -0.20 -4.96
C SER A 44 -3.71 0.38 -3.56
N VAL A 45 -4.96 0.38 -3.09
CA VAL A 45 -5.30 0.78 -1.71
C VAL A 45 -4.60 -0.12 -0.69
N GLY A 46 -4.60 -1.44 -0.91
CA GLY A 46 -3.91 -2.38 -0.03
C GLY A 46 -2.39 -2.17 0.01
N ALA A 47 -1.78 -1.91 -1.14
CA ALA A 47 -0.34 -1.63 -1.24
C ALA A 47 0.03 -0.32 -0.53
N GLU A 48 -0.79 0.72 -0.66
CA GLU A 48 -0.61 2.00 0.04
C GLU A 48 -0.62 1.81 1.56
N ILE A 49 -1.63 1.11 2.10
CA ILE A 49 -1.74 0.85 3.54
C ILE A 49 -0.52 0.10 4.07
N ILE A 50 -0.06 -0.93 3.33
CA ILE A 50 1.13 -1.70 3.72
C ILE A 50 2.37 -0.80 3.71
N ARG A 51 2.54 0.01 2.67
CA ARG A 51 3.68 0.94 2.55
C ARG A 51 3.71 1.94 3.70
N GLU A 52 2.58 2.58 3.99
CA GLU A 52 2.47 3.56 5.08
C GLU A 52 2.79 2.93 6.45
N TYR A 53 2.32 1.71 6.68
CA TYR A 53 2.62 0.98 7.90
C TYR A 53 4.11 0.66 8.04
N LEU A 54 4.76 0.20 6.97
CA LEU A 54 6.19 -0.09 6.96
C LEU A 54 7.03 1.19 7.14
N GLU A 55 6.66 2.29 6.49
CA GLU A 55 7.31 3.60 6.65
C GLU A 55 7.16 4.14 8.08
N ALA A 56 6.02 3.89 8.73
CA ALA A 56 5.80 4.27 10.13
C ALA A 56 6.70 3.44 11.07
N GLN A 57 6.80 2.12 10.86
CA GLN A 57 7.68 1.27 11.65
C GLN A 57 9.16 1.65 11.51
N ASP A 58 9.61 1.96 10.30
CA ASP A 58 11.01 2.38 10.08
C ASP A 58 11.33 3.68 10.84
N LYS A 59 10.40 4.64 10.85
CA LYS A 59 10.56 5.89 11.61
C LYS A 59 10.61 5.67 13.11
N GLU A 60 9.85 4.71 13.63
CA GLU A 60 9.80 4.39 15.07
C GLU A 60 11.06 3.61 15.50
N GLY A 61 11.45 2.58 14.74
CA GLY A 61 12.65 1.78 15.02
C GLY A 61 13.97 2.51 14.76
N ASN A 62 13.98 3.60 14.00
CA ASN A 62 15.14 4.49 13.82
C ASN A 62 15.19 5.61 14.87
N LYS A 63 14.10 5.82 15.62
CA LYS A 63 14.07 6.71 16.79
C LYS A 63 14.68 6.03 18.00
N GLU A 64 14.34 4.77 18.22
CA GLU A 64 14.89 3.95 19.32
C GLU A 64 16.40 3.69 19.16
N ARG A 65 16.92 3.56 17.94
CA ARG A 65 18.36 3.34 17.67
C ARG A 65 19.24 4.58 17.77
N LYS A 66 18.68 5.78 17.92
CA LYS A 66 19.45 7.03 18.07
C LYS A 66 19.56 7.49 19.52
N GLU A 67 18.92 6.77 20.44
CA GLU A 67 18.96 7.04 21.89
C GLU A 67 19.86 6.05 22.64
N GLU A 68 20.53 5.12 21.94
CA GLU A 68 21.69 4.34 22.42
C GLU A 68 23.02 4.93 21.91
#